data_AF-W8R6G7-F1
#
_entry.id   AF-W8R6G7-F1
#
_cell.length_a   1.000
_cell.length_b   1.000
_cell.length_c   1.000
_cell.angle_alpha   90.00
_cell.angle_beta   90.00
_cell.angle_gamma   90.00
#
_symmetry.space_group_name_H-M   'P 1'
#
loop_
_entity.id
_entity.type
_entity.pdbx_description
1 polymer ?
#
loop_
_entity_poly.entity_id
_entity_poly.type
_entity_poly.pdbx_seq_one_letter_code
_entity_poly.pdbx_strand_id
1 'polypeptide(L)'
;MGYLPDGWRNRHLQAAQAVRWQRGAFYFALKTGGTFRFQSASGEDSLINAGYRRSMKLILLPYLPPWTWSQFHQHFALRLLPSVETLDSDRYSRTVRIGDRAGWISVRPLPAQACLELMLSDSLHDHAAELALRVRKMFDLDNDPAIVARHFSADPLLGPLIATSPGLRLPSAFDPFEQAVRAIVGQQVTVKAAVTITRRLVERLGNELAQTPPNEAGGLLRLFPTPQAIAGAQLDKIGMPGKRVATLQYLAAAVAEGALELHVDNGVDELVSRLCELPGIGPWTAQYIALRGFGEADAFPVADLGLLKAPMWGSGGISARELLARSQAWRPWRAYAAVHIWQNYGSAMTDPKQRQLKAVESSPVLAVGR
;
A
#
# COMPACT_ATOMS: atom_id res chain seq x y z
N MET A 1 -45.43 -33.86 6.46
CA MET A 1 -45.88 -34.77 5.39
C MET A 1 -45.86 -33.97 4.09
N GLY A 2 -44.76 -34.01 3.33
CA GLY A 2 -44.59 -34.81 2.08
C GLY A 2 -44.67 -33.81 0.91
N TYR A 3 -43.83 -33.76 -0.14
CA TYR A 3 -42.83 -34.61 -0.77
C TYR A 3 -41.84 -33.69 -1.53
N LEU A 4 -40.56 -34.07 -1.67
CA LEU A 4 -39.60 -33.46 -2.62
C LEU A 4 -39.77 -34.09 -4.02
N PRO A 5 -39.38 -33.36 -5.09
CA PRO A 5 -38.69 -34.00 -6.20
C PRO A 5 -37.28 -33.43 -6.45
N ASP A 6 -36.44 -34.33 -6.98
CA ASP A 6 -34.99 -34.26 -7.13
C ASP A 6 -34.45 -33.21 -8.11
N GLY A 7 -33.37 -32.56 -7.69
CA GLY A 7 -32.53 -31.69 -8.51
C GLY A 7 -31.26 -31.19 -7.82
N TRP A 8 -30.78 -31.88 -6.78
CA TRP A 8 -29.56 -31.52 -6.04
C TRP A 8 -28.39 -32.42 -6.44
N ARG A 9 -27.77 -32.10 -7.58
CA ARG A 9 -26.41 -32.51 -7.91
C ARG A 9 -25.56 -31.28 -8.21
N ASN A 10 -24.89 -30.76 -7.18
CA ASN A 10 -23.50 -30.28 -7.22
C ASN A 10 -23.02 -29.92 -5.81
N ARG A 11 -22.30 -30.86 -5.18
CA ARG A 11 -21.43 -30.67 -4.01
C ARG A 11 -20.06 -30.27 -4.57
N HIS A 12 -19.23 -29.35 -4.06
CA HIS A 12 -19.04 -28.77 -2.74
C HIS A 12 -18.49 -27.34 -2.89
N LEU A 13 -19.22 -26.33 -2.42
CA LEU A 13 -18.71 -25.01 -2.06
C LEU A 13 -19.32 -24.70 -0.70
N GLN A 14 -18.53 -24.80 0.39
CA GLN A 14 -18.71 -24.09 1.66
C GLN A 14 -17.80 -24.67 2.77
N ALA A 15 -16.73 -23.94 3.09
CA ALA A 15 -16.12 -23.79 4.42
C ALA A 15 -14.96 -22.79 4.28
N ALA A 16 -14.82 -21.68 5.01
CA ALA A 16 -15.52 -21.15 6.19
C ALA A 16 -15.50 -19.61 6.16
N GLN A 17 -16.57 -19.00 6.68
CA GLN A 17 -16.82 -17.55 6.75
C GLN A 17 -17.36 -17.26 8.16
N ALA A 18 -16.55 -16.66 9.04
CA ALA A 18 -16.96 -15.79 10.15
C ALA A 18 -15.80 -15.56 11.14
N VAL A 19 -15.52 -14.29 11.43
CA VAL A 19 -14.69 -13.85 12.56
C VAL A 19 -15.66 -13.30 13.62
N ARG A 20 -15.57 -13.77 14.87
CA ARG A 20 -16.38 -13.25 15.97
C ARG A 20 -15.48 -12.56 17.00
N TRP A 21 -15.87 -11.34 17.38
CA TRP A 21 -15.24 -10.58 18.43
C TRP A 21 -15.94 -10.84 19.77
N GLN A 22 -15.19 -11.26 20.79
CA GLN A 22 -15.68 -11.31 22.17
C GLN A 22 -14.53 -11.06 23.14
N ARG A 23 -14.68 -10.09 24.04
CA ARG A 23 -13.74 -9.79 25.15
C ARG A 23 -12.26 -9.71 24.74
N GLY A 24 -11.95 -9.03 23.63
CA GLY A 24 -10.57 -8.70 23.25
C GLY A 24 -9.73 -9.86 22.70
N ALA A 25 -10.33 -11.00 22.36
CA ALA A 25 -9.63 -12.14 21.75
C ALA A 25 -10.18 -12.49 20.36
N PHE A 26 -9.28 -12.94 19.48
CA PHE A 26 -9.61 -13.49 18.17
C PHE A 26 -9.89 -14.98 18.26
N TYR A 27 -10.98 -15.43 17.63
CA TYR A 27 -11.36 -16.84 17.54
C TYR A 27 -11.52 -17.26 16.09
N PHE A 28 -10.93 -18.39 15.72
CA PHE A 28 -11.13 -19.04 14.41
C PHE A 28 -12.10 -20.20 14.55
N ALA A 29 -13.03 -20.33 13.60
CA ALA A 29 -13.97 -21.44 13.54
C ALA A 29 -13.39 -22.57 12.68
N LEU A 30 -13.12 -23.72 13.30
CA LEU A 30 -12.75 -24.95 12.59
C LEU A 30 -13.97 -25.88 12.53
N LYS A 31 -14.29 -26.39 11.34
CA LYS A 31 -15.36 -27.38 11.15
C LYS A 31 -14.78 -28.79 11.26
N THR A 32 -15.11 -29.49 12.32
CA THR A 32 -14.78 -30.93 12.49
C THR A 32 -16.06 -31.69 12.86
N GLY A 33 -16.39 -32.72 12.09
CA GLY A 33 -17.50 -33.64 12.41
C GLY A 33 -18.90 -33.02 12.50
N GLY A 34 -19.17 -31.90 11.82
CA GLY A 34 -20.48 -31.22 11.85
C GLY A 34 -20.65 -30.22 12.99
N THR A 35 -19.65 -30.06 13.85
CA THR A 35 -19.66 -29.12 14.99
C THR A 35 -18.61 -28.02 14.78
N PHE A 36 -18.94 -26.78 15.17
CA PHE A 36 -17.99 -25.66 15.14
C PHE A 36 -17.21 -25.61 16.46
N ARG A 37 -15.88 -25.65 16.40
CA ARG A 37 -15.00 -25.34 17.54
C ARG A 37 -14.31 -24.00 17.31
N PHE A 38 -14.29 -23.17 18.36
CA PHE A 38 -13.59 -21.89 18.39
C PHE A 38 -12.32 -22.03 19.22
N GLN A 39 -11.17 -21.61 18.67
CA GLN A 39 -9.86 -21.72 19.35
C GLN A 39 -9.22 -20.34 19.47
N SER A 40 -8.68 -19.99 20.65
CA SER A 40 -7.93 -18.75 20.87
C SER A 40 -6.47 -18.92 20.45
N ALA A 41 -5.85 -17.86 19.96
CA ALA A 41 -4.47 -17.86 19.45
C ALA A 41 -3.36 -17.87 20.52
N SER A 42 -3.68 -18.10 21.79
CA SER A 42 -2.71 -18.11 22.89
C SER A 42 -2.32 -19.55 23.25
N GLY A 43 -1.39 -20.13 22.50
CA GLY A 43 -0.65 -21.33 22.87
C GLY A 43 0.69 -20.94 23.52
N GLU A 44 0.95 -21.50 24.70
CA GLU A 44 1.95 -21.13 25.71
C GLU A 44 3.39 -20.81 25.27
N ASP A 45 3.93 -19.83 26.01
CA ASP A 45 5.33 -19.44 26.17
C ASP A 45 6.26 -20.62 26.50
N SER A 46 7.42 -20.69 25.82
CA SER A 46 8.62 -21.26 26.45
C SER A 46 9.93 -20.71 25.88
N LEU A 47 10.78 -20.26 26.82
CA LEU A 47 12.23 -20.04 26.77
C LEU A 47 12.79 -18.81 26.02
N ILE A 48 12.84 -17.65 26.70
CA ILE A 48 13.88 -16.62 26.45
C ILE A 48 14.39 -16.11 27.80
N ASN A 49 15.72 -16.19 27.94
CA ASN A 49 16.57 -15.86 29.08
C ASN A 49 16.23 -14.57 29.83
N ALA A 50 16.57 -14.60 31.11
CA ALA A 50 16.38 -13.56 32.11
C ALA A 50 17.19 -12.29 31.83
N GLY A 51 16.57 -11.13 32.10
CA GLY A 51 17.19 -9.82 32.11
C GLY A 51 16.64 -8.88 31.04
N TYR A 52 15.63 -8.08 31.41
CA TYR A 52 14.99 -7.03 30.59
C TYR A 52 13.97 -7.47 29.51
N ARG A 53 12.90 -8.20 29.89
CA ARG A 53 11.69 -8.23 29.04
C ARG A 53 10.79 -7.03 29.37
N ARG A 54 11.00 -5.90 28.69
CA ARG A 54 9.86 -5.06 28.30
C ARG A 54 8.99 -5.94 27.40
N SER A 55 7.74 -6.18 27.79
CA SER A 55 6.87 -7.16 27.15
C SER A 55 6.43 -6.68 25.77
N MET A 56 7.26 -6.89 24.74
CA MET A 56 6.91 -6.54 23.36
C MET A 56 5.63 -7.24 22.95
N LYS A 57 4.64 -6.50 22.45
CA LYS A 57 3.39 -7.07 21.96
C LYS A 57 3.56 -7.57 20.53
N LEU A 58 3.39 -8.88 20.38
CA LEU A 58 3.46 -9.59 19.11
C LEU A 58 2.04 -9.97 18.64
N ILE A 59 1.76 -9.78 17.35
CA ILE A 59 0.47 -10.08 16.72
C ILE A 59 0.74 -10.86 15.44
N LEU A 60 0.08 -12.01 15.28
CA LEU A 60 0.10 -12.76 14.02
C LEU A 60 -1.04 -12.30 13.12
N LEU A 61 -0.71 -11.96 11.88
CA LEU A 61 -1.63 -11.46 10.86
C LEU A 61 -1.70 -12.49 9.71
N PRO A 62 -2.66 -13.41 9.72
CA PRO A 62 -2.81 -14.40 8.66
C PRO A 62 -3.22 -13.74 7.33
N TYR A 63 -2.79 -14.34 6.22
CA TYR A 63 -3.16 -13.95 4.86
C TYR A 63 -3.58 -15.16 4.03
N LEU A 64 -4.24 -14.91 2.90
CA LEU A 64 -4.59 -15.95 1.92
C LEU A 64 -3.46 -16.16 0.92
N PRO A 65 -2.84 -17.36 0.84
CA PRO A 65 -1.88 -17.66 -0.22
C PRO A 65 -2.54 -17.71 -1.62
N PRO A 66 -1.79 -17.46 -2.71
CA PRO A 66 -0.39 -17.06 -2.74
C PRO A 66 -0.19 -15.59 -2.33
N TRP A 67 0.90 -15.33 -1.61
CA TRP A 67 1.35 -14.00 -1.19
C TRP A 67 2.87 -14.03 -1.09
N THR A 68 3.58 -12.99 -1.56
CA THR A 68 5.05 -12.99 -1.57
C THR A 68 5.65 -11.74 -0.93
N TRP A 69 6.61 -11.95 -0.04
CA TRP A 69 7.35 -10.84 0.60
C TRP A 69 8.13 -10.01 -0.42
N SER A 70 8.65 -10.65 -1.48
CA SER A 70 9.47 -9.99 -2.50
C SER A 70 8.76 -8.83 -3.19
N GLN A 71 7.44 -8.93 -3.41
CA GLN A 71 6.64 -7.83 -3.98
C GLN A 71 6.71 -6.58 -3.08
N PHE A 72 6.48 -6.76 -1.78
CA PHE A 72 6.44 -5.67 -0.80
C PHE A 72 7.83 -5.11 -0.55
N HIS A 73 8.84 -5.98 -0.44
CA HIS A 73 10.23 -5.55 -0.35
C HIS A 73 10.64 -4.67 -1.54
N GLN A 74 10.34 -5.08 -2.79
CA GLN A 74 10.62 -4.25 -3.98
C GLN A 74 9.83 -2.93 -3.96
N HIS A 75 8.57 -2.96 -3.53
CA HIS A 75 7.73 -1.77 -3.42
C HIS A 75 8.31 -0.74 -2.45
N PHE A 76 8.69 -1.17 -1.24
CA PHE A 76 9.23 -0.32 -0.19
C PHE A 76 10.66 0.12 -0.49
N ALA A 77 11.52 -0.75 -1.03
CA ALA A 77 12.91 -0.39 -1.36
C ALA A 77 13.01 0.82 -2.30
N LEU A 78 12.08 0.94 -3.26
CA LEU A 78 12.03 2.08 -4.19
C LEU A 78 11.61 3.39 -3.51
N ARG A 79 10.95 3.34 -2.35
CA ARG A 79 10.23 4.45 -1.71
C ARG A 79 10.69 4.74 -0.28
N LEU A 80 11.69 3.99 0.19
CA LEU A 80 12.16 3.99 1.57
C LEU A 80 12.58 5.40 2.01
N LEU A 81 12.09 5.82 3.17
CA LEU A 81 12.55 7.01 3.87
C LEU A 81 13.43 6.62 5.05
N PRO A 82 14.76 6.65 4.91
CA PRO A 82 15.66 6.48 6.05
C PRO A 82 15.29 7.41 7.21
N SER A 83 15.52 6.95 8.44
CA SER A 83 15.07 7.57 9.70
C SER A 83 13.58 7.41 10.01
N VAL A 84 12.71 7.14 9.03
CA VAL A 84 11.29 6.80 9.25
C VAL A 84 11.04 5.31 9.03
N GLU A 85 11.77 4.70 8.11
CA GLU A 85 11.60 3.33 7.64
C GLU A 85 12.96 2.63 7.55
N THR A 86 12.98 1.35 7.91
CA THR A 86 14.08 0.41 7.67
C THR A 86 13.54 -0.79 6.90
N LEU A 87 14.39 -1.37 6.06
CA LEU A 87 14.03 -2.52 5.24
C LEU A 87 15.24 -3.45 5.11
N ASP A 88 15.09 -4.63 5.71
CA ASP A 88 15.99 -5.76 5.58
C ASP A 88 15.40 -6.79 4.60
N SER A 89 16.15 -7.85 4.32
CA SER A 89 15.72 -8.94 3.43
C SER A 89 14.38 -9.58 3.83
N ASP A 90 14.10 -9.67 5.13
CA ASP A 90 12.92 -10.33 5.70
C ASP A 90 12.11 -9.46 6.65
N ARG A 91 12.36 -8.14 6.72
CA ARG A 91 11.72 -7.28 7.71
C ARG A 91 11.57 -5.85 7.22
N TYR A 92 10.42 -5.28 7.49
CA TYR A 92 10.13 -3.87 7.30
C TYR A 92 9.73 -3.28 8.65
N SER A 93 10.42 -2.22 9.07
CA SER A 93 10.06 -1.49 10.27
C SER A 93 9.86 -0.02 9.96
N ARG A 94 8.97 0.63 10.71
CA ARG A 94 8.72 2.06 10.53
C ARG A 94 8.31 2.74 11.83
N THR A 95 8.56 4.04 11.89
CA THR A 95 7.96 4.91 12.90
C THR A 95 6.51 5.21 12.53
N VAL A 96 5.67 5.35 13.55
CA VAL A 96 4.25 5.60 13.41
C VAL A 96 3.76 6.55 14.48
N ARG A 97 2.70 7.30 14.14
CA ARG A 97 1.94 8.11 15.08
C ARG A 97 0.47 7.76 14.95
N ILE A 98 -0.17 7.48 16.07
CA ILE A 98 -1.60 7.18 16.19
C ILE A 98 -2.15 8.08 17.30
N GLY A 99 -3.03 9.02 16.93
CA GLY A 99 -3.44 10.07 17.84
C GLY A 99 -2.24 10.89 18.35
N ASP A 100 -2.10 10.97 19.66
CA ASP A 100 -1.00 11.63 20.37
C ASP A 100 0.18 10.68 20.67
N ARG A 101 0.04 9.37 20.40
CA ARG A 101 1.06 8.37 20.67
C ARG A 101 1.98 8.19 19.47
N ALA A 102 3.27 8.11 19.74
CA ALA A 102 4.30 7.78 18.78
C ALA A 102 5.06 6.52 19.19
N GLY A 103 5.54 5.79 18.20
CA GLY A 103 6.29 4.57 18.42
C GLY A 103 6.78 3.98 17.10
N TRP A 104 7.02 2.68 17.11
CA TRP A 104 7.44 1.94 15.93
C TRP A 104 6.67 0.63 15.80
N ILE A 105 6.60 0.15 14.57
CA ILE A 105 6.16 -1.20 14.23
C ILE A 105 7.25 -1.91 13.44
N SER A 106 7.30 -3.22 13.54
CA SER A 106 8.16 -4.10 12.76
C SER A 106 7.35 -5.27 12.24
N VAL A 107 7.51 -5.58 10.95
CA VAL A 107 6.75 -6.61 10.25
C VAL A 107 7.70 -7.55 9.54
N ARG A 108 7.54 -8.86 9.75
CA ARG A 108 8.28 -9.90 9.02
C ARG A 108 7.36 -11.03 8.55
N PRO A 109 7.64 -11.69 7.42
CA PRO A 109 6.84 -12.80 6.94
C PRO A 109 7.17 -14.10 7.70
N LEU A 110 6.16 -14.92 7.92
CA LEU A 110 6.25 -16.30 8.39
C LEU A 110 5.64 -17.24 7.33
N PRO A 111 6.35 -17.54 6.22
CA PRO A 111 5.75 -18.21 5.06
C PRO A 111 5.18 -19.59 5.38
N ALA A 112 5.83 -20.35 6.27
CA ALA A 112 5.37 -21.67 6.70
C ALA A 112 4.00 -21.63 7.42
N GLN A 113 3.59 -20.47 7.91
CA GLN A 113 2.32 -20.26 8.63
C GLN A 113 1.32 -19.42 7.84
N ALA A 114 1.68 -18.93 6.65
CA ALA A 114 0.88 -17.96 5.88
C ALA A 114 0.48 -16.71 6.70
N CYS A 115 1.42 -16.19 7.51
CA CYS A 115 1.20 -15.04 8.38
C CYS A 115 2.29 -13.98 8.20
N LEU A 116 1.96 -12.73 8.54
CA LEU A 116 2.95 -11.73 8.94
C LEU A 116 2.99 -11.66 10.47
N GLU A 117 4.19 -11.55 11.03
CA GLU A 117 4.38 -11.20 12.43
C GLU A 117 4.50 -9.69 12.54
N LEU A 118 3.64 -9.06 13.35
CA LEU A 118 3.68 -7.65 13.70
C LEU A 118 4.16 -7.49 15.14
N MET A 119 5.24 -6.77 15.32
CA MET A 119 5.75 -6.30 16.61
C MET A 119 5.56 -4.79 16.71
N LEU A 120 5.23 -4.29 17.89
CA LEU A 120 5.06 -2.86 18.14
C LEU A 120 5.67 -2.42 19.48
N SER A 121 6.05 -1.15 19.58
CA SER A 121 6.62 -0.57 20.79
C SER A 121 5.61 -0.48 21.94
N ASP A 122 6.11 -0.49 23.18
CA ASP A 122 5.26 -0.42 24.39
C ASP A 122 4.30 0.78 24.38
N SER A 123 4.73 1.92 23.85
CA SER A 123 3.92 3.14 23.71
C SER A 123 2.66 2.98 22.85
N LEU A 124 2.56 1.90 22.08
CA LEU A 124 1.50 1.64 21.12
C LEU A 124 0.62 0.43 21.50
N HIS A 125 0.83 -0.19 22.67
CA HIS A 125 0.09 -1.38 23.08
C HIS A 125 -1.44 -1.20 23.10
N ASP A 126 -1.91 -0.01 23.47
CA ASP A 126 -3.33 0.36 23.52
C ASP A 126 -3.94 0.51 22.11
N HIS A 127 -3.10 0.79 21.10
CA HIS A 127 -3.51 0.93 19.70
C HIS A 127 -3.30 -0.35 18.87
N ALA A 128 -3.00 -1.48 19.51
CA ALA A 128 -2.65 -2.73 18.83
C ALA A 128 -3.69 -3.19 17.79
N ALA A 129 -5.00 -3.06 18.09
CA ALA A 129 -6.05 -3.46 17.17
C ALA A 129 -6.10 -2.57 15.92
N GLU A 130 -5.98 -1.26 16.09
CA GLU A 130 -5.93 -0.30 14.98
C GLU A 130 -4.68 -0.51 14.12
N LEU A 131 -3.52 -0.71 14.76
CA LEU A 131 -2.27 -0.99 14.08
C LEU A 131 -2.33 -2.30 13.28
N ALA A 132 -2.93 -3.35 13.85
CA ALA A 132 -3.15 -4.59 13.13
C ALA A 132 -3.98 -4.34 11.86
N LEU A 133 -5.09 -3.59 11.94
CA LEU A 133 -5.90 -3.27 10.76
C LEU A 133 -5.14 -2.45 9.71
N ARG A 134 -4.39 -1.42 10.13
CA ARG A 134 -3.56 -0.63 9.21
C ARG A 134 -2.48 -1.47 8.52
N VAL A 135 -1.83 -2.37 9.25
CA VAL A 135 -0.80 -3.26 8.69
C VAL A 135 -1.43 -4.30 7.75
N ARG A 136 -2.58 -4.88 8.12
CA ARG A 136 -3.32 -5.79 7.22
C ARG A 136 -3.65 -5.11 5.90
N LYS A 137 -4.07 -3.85 5.93
CA LYS A 137 -4.36 -3.03 4.75
C LYS A 137 -3.11 -2.65 3.96
N MET A 138 -2.06 -2.22 4.65
CA MET A 138 -0.75 -1.88 4.06
C MET A 138 -0.18 -3.03 3.21
N PHE A 139 -0.32 -4.26 3.72
CA PHE A 139 0.13 -5.48 3.06
C PHE A 139 -0.97 -6.23 2.27
N ASP A 140 -2.17 -5.65 2.17
CA ASP A 140 -3.34 -6.21 1.48
C ASP A 140 -3.55 -7.70 1.82
N LEU A 141 -3.64 -8.02 3.12
CA LEU A 141 -3.69 -9.40 3.62
C LEU A 141 -5.09 -10.03 3.54
N ASP A 142 -6.13 -9.19 3.47
CA ASP A 142 -7.53 -9.61 3.53
C ASP A 142 -8.14 -9.92 2.15
N ASN A 143 -7.51 -9.48 1.06
CA ASN A 143 -7.99 -9.78 -0.28
C ASN A 143 -7.78 -11.26 -0.65
N ASP A 144 -8.71 -11.85 -1.40
CA ASP A 144 -8.57 -13.19 -1.95
C ASP A 144 -8.01 -13.11 -3.39
N PRO A 145 -6.75 -13.50 -3.62
CA PRO A 145 -6.12 -13.41 -4.94
C PRO A 145 -6.84 -14.29 -5.96
N ALA A 146 -7.51 -15.36 -5.56
CA ALA A 146 -8.25 -16.23 -6.47
C ALA A 146 -9.51 -15.55 -7.03
N ILE A 147 -10.14 -14.64 -6.27
CA ILE A 147 -11.28 -13.86 -6.75
C ILE A 147 -10.83 -12.90 -7.86
N VAL A 148 -9.74 -12.17 -7.62
CA VAL A 148 -9.14 -11.25 -8.61
C VAL A 148 -8.72 -12.02 -9.86
N ALA A 149 -8.00 -13.14 -9.70
CA ALA A 149 -7.57 -13.96 -10.83
C ALA A 149 -8.74 -14.49 -11.68
N ARG A 150 -9.82 -14.94 -11.03
CA ARG A 150 -11.02 -15.40 -11.73
C ARG A 150 -11.70 -14.27 -12.49
N HIS A 151 -11.82 -13.09 -11.88
CA HIS A 151 -12.44 -11.93 -12.51
C HIS A 151 -11.80 -11.57 -13.85
N PHE A 152 -10.46 -11.61 -13.93
CA PHE A 152 -9.71 -11.26 -15.13
C PHE A 152 -9.37 -12.44 -16.05
N SER A 153 -9.80 -13.65 -15.71
CA SER A 153 -9.40 -14.88 -16.44
C SER A 153 -9.78 -14.88 -17.93
N ALA A 154 -10.85 -14.17 -18.29
CA ALA A 154 -11.30 -14.03 -19.68
C ALA A 154 -10.78 -12.75 -20.37
N ASP A 155 -10.07 -11.86 -19.65
CA ASP A 155 -9.49 -10.67 -20.25
C ASP A 155 -8.25 -11.08 -21.09
N PRO A 156 -8.25 -10.83 -22.41
CA PRO A 156 -7.18 -11.31 -23.29
C PRO A 156 -5.83 -10.63 -23.03
N LEU A 157 -5.81 -9.48 -22.35
CA LEU A 157 -4.59 -8.73 -22.06
C LEU A 157 -4.16 -8.89 -20.60
N LEU A 158 -5.08 -8.75 -19.65
CA LEU A 158 -4.79 -8.88 -18.23
C LEU A 158 -4.72 -10.32 -17.74
N GLY A 159 -5.50 -11.24 -18.31
CA GLY A 159 -5.50 -12.66 -17.95
C GLY A 159 -4.10 -13.27 -17.96
N PRO A 160 -3.31 -13.12 -19.04
CA PRO A 160 -1.92 -13.61 -19.08
C PRO A 160 -0.99 -12.96 -18.05
N LEU A 161 -1.14 -11.65 -17.79
CA LEU A 161 -0.33 -10.95 -16.79
C LEU A 161 -0.63 -11.42 -15.37
N ILE A 162 -1.90 -11.71 -15.08
CA ILE A 162 -2.35 -12.20 -13.79
C ILE A 162 -1.95 -13.66 -13.58
N ALA A 163 -2.08 -14.50 -14.61
CA ALA A 163 -1.60 -15.88 -14.56
C ALA A 163 -0.09 -15.97 -14.26
N THR A 164 0.70 -14.98 -14.71
CA THR A 164 2.15 -14.89 -14.42
C THR A 164 2.45 -14.52 -12.97
N SER A 165 1.55 -13.84 -12.27
CA SER A 165 1.75 -13.38 -10.89
C SER A 165 0.44 -13.41 -10.09
N PRO A 166 -0.16 -14.60 -9.86
CA PRO A 166 -1.52 -14.71 -9.33
C PRO A 166 -1.67 -14.25 -7.88
N GLY A 167 -0.56 -14.12 -7.13
CA GLY A 167 -0.53 -13.62 -5.75
C GLY A 167 -0.21 -12.13 -5.61
N LEU A 168 -0.20 -11.38 -6.71
CA LEU A 168 0.13 -9.95 -6.68
C LEU A 168 -0.92 -9.17 -5.89
N ARG A 169 -0.47 -8.40 -4.91
CA ARG A 169 -1.30 -7.62 -3.99
C ARG A 169 -1.32 -6.13 -4.31
N LEU A 170 -2.11 -5.36 -3.57
CA LEU A 170 -2.15 -3.89 -3.63
C LEU A 170 -1.39 -3.25 -2.43
N PRO A 171 -0.07 -2.98 -2.54
CA PRO A 171 0.63 -2.26 -1.48
C PRO A 171 0.02 -0.89 -1.23
N SER A 172 -0.36 -0.66 0.02
CA SER A 172 -0.89 0.61 0.49
C SER A 172 0.08 1.26 1.46
N ALA A 173 -0.08 2.54 1.72
CA ALA A 173 0.65 3.27 2.74
C ALA A 173 0.06 2.97 4.12
N PHE A 174 0.88 3.15 5.15
CA PHE A 174 0.44 3.05 6.53
C PHE A 174 -0.48 4.21 6.94
N ASP A 175 -0.21 5.40 6.41
CA ASP A 175 -0.93 6.63 6.73
C ASP A 175 -1.37 7.36 5.44
N PRO A 176 -2.68 7.64 5.27
CA PRO A 176 -3.18 8.32 4.08
C PRO A 176 -2.67 9.75 3.90
N PHE A 177 -2.44 10.49 4.98
CA PHE A 177 -1.90 11.85 4.89
C PHE A 177 -0.45 11.84 4.37
N GLU A 178 0.40 10.98 4.94
CA GLU A 178 1.75 10.75 4.42
C GLU A 178 1.72 10.39 2.94
N GLN A 179 0.80 9.52 2.52
CA GLN A 179 0.66 9.15 1.12
C GLN A 179 0.23 10.31 0.23
N ALA A 180 -0.66 11.18 0.69
CA ALA A 180 -1.06 12.39 -0.02
C ALA A 180 0.11 13.36 -0.19
N VAL A 181 0.92 13.56 0.86
CA VAL A 181 2.17 14.33 0.78
C VAL A 181 3.12 13.73 -0.26
N ARG A 182 3.37 12.42 -0.21
CA ARG A 182 4.23 11.72 -1.17
C ARG A 182 3.70 11.81 -2.60
N ALA A 183 2.38 11.75 -2.79
CA ALA A 183 1.73 11.87 -4.09
C ALA A 183 1.93 13.27 -4.70
N ILE A 184 1.76 14.33 -3.91
CA ILE A 184 2.00 15.71 -4.34
C ILE A 184 3.48 15.90 -4.65
N VAL A 185 4.38 15.53 -3.74
CA VAL A 185 5.84 15.65 -3.92
C VAL A 185 6.32 14.89 -5.18
N GLY A 186 5.69 13.75 -5.47
CA GLY A 186 6.01 12.90 -6.62
C GLY A 186 5.44 13.37 -7.97
N GLN A 187 4.65 14.43 -8.02
CA GLN A 187 4.10 14.94 -9.28
C GLN A 187 5.22 15.32 -10.26
N GLN A 188 5.16 14.76 -11.48
CA GLN A 188 6.06 15.09 -12.60
C GLN A 188 7.55 14.86 -12.33
N VAL A 189 7.92 14.03 -11.35
CA VAL A 189 9.31 13.69 -11.02
C VAL A 189 9.50 12.18 -10.92
N THR A 190 10.75 11.74 -10.93
CA THR A 190 11.07 10.32 -10.70
C THR A 190 10.82 9.94 -9.25
N VAL A 191 10.60 8.64 -8.99
CA VAL A 191 10.44 8.11 -7.63
C VAL A 191 11.64 8.47 -6.75
N LYS A 192 12.87 8.37 -7.29
CA LYS A 192 14.10 8.73 -6.55
C LYS A 192 14.10 10.21 -6.13
N ALA A 193 13.73 11.11 -7.03
CA ALA A 193 13.64 12.54 -6.72
C ALA A 193 12.54 12.83 -5.66
N ALA A 194 11.39 12.17 -5.76
CA ALA A 194 10.32 12.29 -4.78
C ALA A 194 10.76 11.83 -3.39
N VAL A 195 11.48 10.71 -3.30
CA VAL A 195 12.09 10.21 -2.05
C VAL A 195 13.07 11.24 -1.49
N THR A 196 13.97 11.80 -2.30
CA THR A 196 14.92 12.82 -1.84
C THR A 196 14.22 14.05 -1.26
N ILE A 197 13.19 14.58 -1.91
CA ILE A 197 12.44 15.74 -1.41
C ILE A 197 11.68 15.39 -0.14
N THR A 198 11.06 14.20 -0.08
CA THR A 198 10.31 13.74 1.10
C THR A 198 11.25 13.56 2.30
N ARG A 199 12.46 13.04 2.09
CA ARG A 199 13.48 12.94 3.15
C ARG A 199 13.84 14.31 3.72
N ARG A 200 14.00 15.34 2.88
CA ARG A 200 14.26 16.71 3.35
C ARG A 200 13.10 17.27 4.18
N LEU A 201 11.85 16.91 3.84
CA LEU A 201 10.69 17.29 4.66
C LEU A 201 10.76 16.62 6.03
N VAL A 202 11.04 15.31 6.09
CA VAL A 202 11.22 14.56 7.34
C VAL A 202 12.37 15.14 8.17
N GLU A 203 13.52 15.43 7.55
CA GLU A 203 14.69 15.99 8.24
C GLU A 203 14.42 17.38 8.82
N ARG A 204 13.62 18.21 8.13
CA ARG A 204 13.31 19.58 8.54
C ARG A 204 12.16 19.66 9.55
N LEU A 205 11.16 18.79 9.43
CA LEU A 205 9.87 18.94 10.10
C LEU A 205 9.43 17.71 10.93
N GLY A 206 10.13 16.58 10.80
CA GLY A 206 9.81 15.36 11.53
C GLY A 206 10.31 15.42 12.97
N ASN A 207 9.43 15.11 13.93
CA ASN A 207 9.83 15.03 15.34
C ASN A 207 10.70 13.80 15.60
N GLU A 208 11.61 13.90 16.56
CA GLU A 208 12.43 12.76 16.97
C GLU A 208 11.58 11.68 17.66
N LEU A 209 11.93 10.42 17.40
CA LEU A 209 11.32 9.28 18.06
C LEU A 209 11.99 9.08 19.43
N ALA A 210 11.19 9.17 20.50
CA ALA A 210 11.72 9.07 21.86
C ALA A 210 12.30 7.69 22.21
N GLN A 211 11.83 6.61 21.58
CA GLN A 211 12.26 5.23 21.85
C GLN A 211 12.46 4.48 20.54
N THR A 212 13.68 4.01 20.28
CA THR A 212 14.03 3.23 19.10
C THR A 212 13.83 1.72 19.35
N PRO A 213 13.75 0.88 18.30
CA PRO A 213 13.64 -0.56 18.47
C PRO A 213 14.91 -1.15 19.10
N PRO A 214 14.81 -2.12 20.03
CA PRO A 214 15.95 -2.71 20.74
C PRO A 214 17.02 -3.34 19.83
N ASN A 215 16.62 -3.79 18.64
CA ASN A 215 17.48 -4.47 17.67
C ASN A 215 17.77 -3.64 16.40
N GLU A 216 17.33 -2.37 16.36
CA GLU A 216 17.57 -1.46 15.23
C GLU A 216 18.17 -0.13 15.71
N ALA A 217 19.15 -0.21 16.61
CA ALA A 217 19.85 0.95 17.17
C ALA A 217 20.41 1.84 16.04
N GLY A 218 19.67 2.89 15.68
CA GLY A 218 20.07 3.93 14.72
C GLY A 218 19.24 4.04 13.43
N GLY A 219 18.34 3.11 13.13
CA GLY A 219 17.59 3.11 11.85
C GLY A 219 16.32 3.96 11.84
N LEU A 220 15.57 3.93 12.94
CA LEU A 220 14.30 4.63 13.12
C LEU A 220 14.49 5.79 14.12
N LEU A 221 14.53 7.02 13.61
CA LEU A 221 14.94 8.21 14.38
C LEU A 221 13.90 9.32 14.38
N ARG A 222 13.04 9.40 13.35
CA ARG A 222 12.07 10.48 13.20
C ARG A 222 10.69 9.97 12.82
N LEU A 223 9.68 10.72 13.20
CA LEU A 223 8.31 10.58 12.73
C LEU A 223 8.14 11.34 11.41
N PHE A 224 7.20 10.89 10.59
CA PHE A 224 6.76 11.68 9.44
C PHE A 224 6.15 13.01 9.91
N PRO A 225 6.39 14.15 9.23
CA PRO A 225 5.86 15.46 9.63
C PRO A 225 4.34 15.46 9.78
N THR A 226 3.85 16.19 10.78
CA THR A 226 2.40 16.36 11.00
C THR A 226 1.78 17.31 9.97
N PRO A 227 0.45 17.28 9.76
CA PRO A 227 -0.23 18.29 8.96
C PRO A 227 0.08 19.72 9.42
N GLN A 228 0.03 19.97 10.73
CA GLN A 228 0.35 21.27 11.32
C GLN A 228 1.79 21.71 11.01
N ALA A 229 2.75 20.80 11.13
CA ALA A 229 4.16 21.09 10.86
C ALA A 229 4.40 21.45 9.39
N ILE A 230 3.75 20.77 8.44
CA ILE A 230 3.87 21.09 7.02
C ILE A 230 3.16 22.41 6.68
N ALA A 231 1.95 22.64 7.20
CA ALA A 231 1.17 23.84 6.94
C ALA A 231 1.91 25.13 7.35
N GLY A 232 2.54 25.13 8.54
CA GLY A 232 3.25 26.29 9.09
C GLY A 232 4.72 26.43 8.68
N ALA A 233 5.26 25.52 7.87
CA ALA A 233 6.70 25.49 7.57
C ALA A 233 7.15 26.51 6.53
N GLN A 234 8.38 26.99 6.66
CA GLN A 234 9.12 27.61 5.56
C GLN A 234 9.79 26.51 4.71
N LEU A 235 9.28 26.32 3.50
CA LEU A 235 9.70 25.25 2.57
C LEU A 235 10.62 25.76 1.46
N ASP A 236 11.28 26.90 1.67
CA ASP A 236 12.28 27.42 0.75
C ASP A 236 13.38 26.40 0.49
N LYS A 237 13.80 26.33 -0.79
CA LYS A 237 14.88 25.46 -1.28
C LYS A 237 14.68 23.96 -0.95
N ILE A 238 13.46 23.50 -0.65
CA ILE A 238 13.18 22.09 -0.37
C ILE A 238 13.44 21.18 -1.58
N GLY A 239 13.45 21.75 -2.80
CA GLY A 239 13.72 21.04 -4.05
C GLY A 239 12.49 20.80 -4.90
N MET A 240 11.44 21.63 -4.76
CA MET A 240 10.27 21.61 -5.64
C MET A 240 9.79 23.02 -6.02
N PRO A 241 9.05 23.18 -7.14
CA PRO A 241 8.49 24.46 -7.55
C PRO A 241 7.53 25.04 -6.50
N GLY A 242 7.49 26.38 -6.40
CA GLY A 242 6.66 27.09 -5.40
C GLY A 242 5.18 26.74 -5.46
N LYS A 243 4.60 26.52 -6.66
CA LYS A 243 3.21 26.06 -6.79
C LYS A 243 2.96 24.72 -6.11
N ARG A 244 3.93 23.78 -6.20
CA ARG A 244 3.83 22.46 -5.56
C ARG A 244 4.03 22.52 -4.05
N VAL A 245 4.88 23.44 -3.58
CA VAL A 245 4.97 23.79 -2.16
C VAL A 245 3.63 24.30 -1.65
N ALA A 246 3.01 25.25 -2.37
CA ALA A 246 1.70 25.80 -2.00
C ALA A 246 0.62 24.71 -1.95
N THR A 247 0.51 23.85 -2.97
CA THR A 247 -0.42 22.70 -2.96
C THR A 247 -0.22 21.80 -1.74
N LEU A 248 1.02 21.49 -1.39
CA LEU A 248 1.34 20.69 -0.21
C LEU A 248 0.90 21.38 1.09
N GLN A 249 1.14 22.68 1.23
CA GLN A 249 0.74 23.46 2.40
C GLN A 249 -0.78 23.62 2.50
N TYR A 250 -1.49 23.81 1.38
CA TYR A 250 -2.95 23.84 1.35
C TYR A 250 -3.56 22.52 1.80
N LEU A 251 -3.07 21.39 1.28
CA LEU A 251 -3.49 20.06 1.76
C LEU A 251 -3.25 19.93 3.27
N ALA A 252 -2.05 20.28 3.73
CA ALA A 252 -1.67 20.12 5.13
C ALA A 252 -2.50 21.01 6.07
N ALA A 253 -2.78 22.26 5.67
CA ALA A 253 -3.63 23.17 6.42
C ALA A 253 -5.08 22.66 6.50
N ALA A 254 -5.66 22.25 5.36
CA ALA A 254 -7.02 21.72 5.32
C ALA A 254 -7.20 20.49 6.22
N VAL A 255 -6.21 19.58 6.26
CA VAL A 255 -6.21 18.43 7.16
C VAL A 255 -5.98 18.83 8.62
N ALA A 256 -5.06 19.78 8.87
CA ALA A 256 -4.75 20.25 10.21
C ALA A 256 -5.94 20.95 10.90
N GLU A 257 -6.75 21.68 10.12
CA GLU A 257 -7.92 22.45 10.56
C GLU A 257 -9.22 21.61 10.54
N GLY A 258 -9.17 20.38 10.02
CA GLY A 258 -10.35 19.52 9.88
C GLY A 258 -11.27 19.90 8.71
N ALA A 259 -10.89 20.85 7.87
CA ALA A 259 -11.62 21.21 6.65
C ALA A 259 -11.58 20.10 5.59
N LEU A 260 -10.56 19.24 5.62
CA LEU A 260 -10.47 18.03 4.80
C LEU A 260 -10.22 16.80 5.68
N GLU A 261 -11.19 15.92 5.73
CA GLU A 261 -11.04 14.60 6.34
C GLU A 261 -10.59 13.57 5.29
N LEU A 262 -9.49 12.87 5.56
CA LEU A 262 -8.95 11.84 4.69
C LEU A 262 -9.55 10.47 5.06
N HIS A 263 -10.70 10.14 4.49
CA HIS A 263 -11.40 8.86 4.67
C HIS A 263 -12.20 8.49 3.42
N VAL A 264 -12.66 7.24 3.37
CA VAL A 264 -13.41 6.63 2.24
C VAL A 264 -14.79 6.13 2.66
N ASP A 265 -15.25 6.47 3.88
CA ASP A 265 -16.50 5.92 4.44
C ASP A 265 -17.73 6.35 3.62
N ASN A 266 -17.65 7.48 2.93
CA ASN A 266 -18.68 7.99 2.02
C ASN A 266 -18.46 7.54 0.57
N GLY A 267 -17.51 6.63 0.34
CA GLY A 267 -17.10 6.15 -0.98
C GLY A 267 -15.89 6.88 -1.56
N VAL A 268 -15.22 6.21 -2.50
CA VAL A 268 -13.99 6.69 -3.15
C VAL A 268 -14.22 7.94 -3.99
N ASP A 269 -15.37 8.07 -4.64
CA ASP A 269 -15.68 9.20 -5.52
C ASP A 269 -15.80 10.51 -4.71
N GLU A 270 -16.35 10.45 -3.49
CA GLU A 270 -16.44 11.59 -2.58
C GLU A 270 -15.05 12.05 -2.10
N LEU A 271 -14.18 11.11 -1.72
CA LEU A 271 -12.78 11.42 -1.42
C LEU A 271 -12.08 12.10 -2.61
N VAL A 272 -12.26 11.54 -3.81
CA VAL A 272 -11.65 12.08 -5.03
C VAL A 272 -12.15 13.50 -5.33
N SER A 273 -13.45 13.74 -5.16
CA SER A 273 -14.05 15.07 -5.36
C SER A 273 -13.43 16.11 -4.42
N ARG A 274 -13.45 15.85 -3.10
CA ARG A 274 -12.88 16.76 -2.09
C ARG A 274 -11.38 17.02 -2.31
N LEU A 275 -10.62 16.00 -2.70
CA LEU A 275 -9.21 16.16 -3.03
C LEU A 275 -9.01 17.06 -4.26
N CYS A 276 -9.86 16.96 -5.28
CA CYS A 276 -9.76 17.75 -6.51
C CYS A 276 -10.17 19.22 -6.34
N GLU A 277 -10.86 19.57 -5.25
CA GLU A 277 -11.15 20.97 -4.90
C GLU A 277 -9.89 21.72 -4.46
N LEU A 278 -8.86 21.01 -4.00
CA LEU A 278 -7.59 21.62 -3.59
C LEU A 278 -6.75 22.06 -4.80
N PRO A 279 -6.23 23.31 -4.82
CA PRO A 279 -5.40 23.80 -5.92
C PRO A 279 -4.16 22.94 -6.17
N GLY A 280 -4.03 22.42 -7.40
CA GLY A 280 -2.90 21.60 -7.83
C GLY A 280 -3.03 20.10 -7.55
N ILE A 281 -4.17 19.65 -7.02
CA ILE A 281 -4.53 18.24 -6.96
C ILE A 281 -5.55 17.95 -8.06
N GLY A 282 -5.13 17.21 -9.08
CA GLY A 282 -6.03 16.76 -10.16
C GLY A 282 -6.54 15.33 -9.94
N PRO A 283 -7.44 14.85 -10.82
CA PRO A 283 -8.02 13.50 -10.72
C PRO A 283 -6.98 12.38 -10.64
N TRP A 284 -5.84 12.52 -11.33
CA TRP A 284 -4.75 11.55 -11.24
C TRP A 284 -4.18 11.44 -9.82
N THR A 285 -3.87 12.58 -9.17
CA THR A 285 -3.33 12.58 -7.81
C THR A 285 -4.36 12.08 -6.81
N ALA A 286 -5.61 12.52 -6.93
CA ALA A 286 -6.69 12.07 -6.06
C ALA A 286 -6.95 10.56 -6.14
N GLN A 287 -7.04 10.00 -7.35
CA GLN A 287 -7.17 8.56 -7.57
C GLN A 287 -5.94 7.78 -7.09
N TYR A 288 -4.73 8.34 -7.23
CA TYR A 288 -3.52 7.72 -6.70
C TYR A 288 -3.49 7.69 -5.17
N ILE A 289 -4.02 8.73 -4.51
CA ILE A 289 -4.21 8.79 -3.06
C ILE A 289 -5.26 7.76 -2.61
N ALA A 290 -6.38 7.64 -3.30
CA ALA A 290 -7.36 6.58 -3.02
C ALA A 290 -6.72 5.18 -3.13
N LEU A 291 -6.01 4.92 -4.24
CA LEU A 291 -5.37 3.63 -4.50
C LEU A 291 -4.29 3.28 -3.47
N ARG A 292 -3.34 4.20 -3.20
CA ARG A 292 -2.19 3.89 -2.32
C ARG A 292 -2.43 4.26 -0.87
N GLY A 293 -3.21 5.29 -0.58
CA GLY A 293 -3.46 5.74 0.81
C GLY A 293 -4.53 4.88 1.48
N PHE A 294 -5.52 4.44 0.70
CA PHE A 294 -6.67 3.72 1.20
C PHE A 294 -6.83 2.32 0.59
N GLY A 295 -5.90 1.84 -0.24
CA GLY A 295 -6.02 0.51 -0.82
C GLY A 295 -7.31 0.29 -1.58
N GLU A 296 -7.92 1.35 -2.13
CA GLU A 296 -9.21 1.26 -2.79
C GLU A 296 -9.10 0.40 -4.04
N ALA A 297 -9.78 -0.75 -4.01
CA ALA A 297 -9.69 -1.81 -5.03
C ALA A 297 -10.11 -1.35 -6.44
N ASP A 298 -10.94 -0.31 -6.52
CA ASP A 298 -11.44 0.23 -7.78
C ASP A 298 -10.90 1.62 -8.13
N ALA A 299 -10.01 2.20 -7.31
CA ALA A 299 -9.35 3.47 -7.63
C ALA A 299 -8.43 3.29 -8.84
N PHE A 300 -8.42 4.27 -9.75
CA PHE A 300 -7.72 4.11 -11.03
C PHE A 300 -7.18 5.43 -11.60
N PRO A 301 -5.89 5.74 -11.42
CA PRO A 301 -5.27 6.97 -11.91
C PRO A 301 -4.98 6.86 -13.43
N VAL A 302 -6.02 6.94 -14.26
CA VAL A 302 -5.97 6.61 -15.70
C VAL A 302 -4.90 7.33 -16.52
N ALA A 303 -4.50 8.54 -16.11
CA ALA A 303 -3.46 9.32 -16.78
C ALA A 303 -2.02 8.95 -16.36
N ASP A 304 -1.85 7.89 -15.57
CA ASP A 304 -0.53 7.46 -15.08
C ASP A 304 0.38 6.98 -16.21
N LEU A 305 1.60 7.50 -16.26
CA LEU A 305 2.55 7.17 -17.32
C LEU A 305 2.89 5.68 -17.36
N GLY A 306 3.02 5.03 -16.21
CA GLY A 306 3.29 3.60 -16.12
C GLY A 306 2.12 2.76 -16.65
N LEU A 307 0.89 3.23 -16.48
CA LEU A 307 -0.30 2.60 -17.07
C LEU A 307 -0.36 2.83 -18.58
N LEU A 308 -0.09 4.05 -19.04
CA LEU A 308 -0.20 4.42 -20.46
C LEU A 308 0.93 3.86 -21.32
N LYS A 309 2.13 3.66 -20.76
CA LYS A 309 3.34 3.25 -21.48
C LYS A 309 3.76 1.81 -21.19
N ALA A 310 2.90 1.00 -20.57
CA ALA A 310 3.17 -0.42 -20.36
C ALA A 310 3.41 -1.15 -21.70
N PRO A 311 4.45 -1.99 -21.81
CA PRO A 311 4.78 -2.73 -23.03
C PRO A 311 3.64 -3.60 -23.59
N MET A 312 2.71 -4.03 -22.75
CA MET A 312 1.51 -4.76 -23.18
C MET A 312 0.68 -4.02 -24.24
N TRP A 313 0.83 -2.69 -24.34
CA TRP A 313 0.16 -1.87 -25.35
C TRP A 313 0.96 -1.73 -26.66
N GLY A 314 2.18 -2.28 -26.73
CA GLY A 314 3.13 -2.02 -27.81
C GLY A 314 3.90 -0.71 -27.63
N SER A 315 4.76 -0.38 -28.61
CA SER A 315 5.69 0.77 -28.53
C SER A 315 4.99 2.13 -28.42
N GLY A 316 3.80 2.28 -28.98
CA GLY A 316 3.00 3.51 -28.91
C GLY A 316 2.40 3.79 -27.52
N GLY A 317 2.22 2.75 -26.70
CA GLY A 317 1.38 2.83 -25.50
C GLY A 317 -0.12 2.88 -25.85
N ILE A 318 -0.92 3.29 -24.87
CA ILE A 318 -2.36 3.51 -25.01
C ILE A 318 -2.70 4.97 -24.62
N SER A 319 -3.75 5.55 -25.20
CA SER A 319 -4.24 6.86 -24.73
C SER A 319 -5.04 6.75 -23.44
N ALA A 320 -5.09 7.83 -22.64
CA ALA A 320 -5.89 7.84 -21.41
C ALA A 320 -7.39 7.63 -21.67
N ARG A 321 -7.91 8.10 -22.81
CA ARG A 321 -9.31 7.89 -23.20
C ARG A 321 -9.61 6.42 -23.47
N GLU A 322 -8.75 5.75 -24.23
CA GLU A 322 -8.91 4.33 -24.53
C GLU A 322 -8.74 3.47 -23.28
N LEU A 323 -7.75 3.80 -22.44
CA LEU A 323 -7.54 3.11 -21.16
C LEU A 323 -8.75 3.30 -20.22
N LEU A 324 -9.34 4.49 -20.17
CA LEU A 324 -10.55 4.75 -19.38
C LEU A 324 -11.73 3.88 -19.84
N ALA A 325 -11.94 3.79 -21.16
CA ALA A 325 -13.01 2.98 -21.73
C ALA A 325 -12.79 1.49 -21.43
N ARG A 326 -11.56 0.98 -21.60
CA ARG A 326 -11.19 -0.41 -21.29
C ARG A 326 -11.36 -0.73 -19.80
N SER A 327 -10.94 0.19 -18.92
CA SER A 327 -10.94 -0.07 -17.48
C SER A 327 -12.34 -0.26 -16.88
N GLN A 328 -13.42 0.10 -17.58
CA GLN A 328 -14.78 -0.17 -17.10
C GLN A 328 -15.05 -1.67 -16.95
N ALA A 329 -14.49 -2.51 -17.82
CA ALA A 329 -14.64 -3.96 -17.73
C ALA A 329 -13.88 -4.59 -16.55
N TRP A 330 -12.97 -3.83 -15.93
CA TRP A 330 -12.12 -4.28 -14.82
C TRP A 330 -12.73 -3.97 -13.44
N ARG A 331 -13.89 -3.30 -13.40
CA ARG A 331 -14.58 -3.02 -12.14
C ARG A 331 -15.08 -4.33 -11.52
N PRO A 332 -15.02 -4.48 -10.19
CA PRO A 332 -14.62 -3.47 -9.19
C PRO A 332 -13.13 -3.52 -8.80
N TRP A 333 -12.25 -4.09 -9.64
CA TRP A 333 -10.86 -4.43 -9.32
C TRP A 333 -9.83 -3.64 -10.14
N ARG A 334 -10.17 -2.41 -10.56
CA ARG A 334 -9.29 -1.59 -11.41
C ARG A 334 -7.91 -1.33 -10.79
N ALA A 335 -7.80 -1.20 -9.47
CA ALA A 335 -6.51 -1.03 -8.81
C ALA A 335 -5.62 -2.27 -8.96
N TYR A 336 -6.19 -3.48 -8.93
CA TYR A 336 -5.43 -4.71 -9.16
C TYR A 336 -4.95 -4.80 -10.62
N ALA A 337 -5.80 -4.44 -11.59
CA ALA A 337 -5.36 -4.27 -12.97
C ALA A 337 -4.17 -3.30 -13.06
N ALA A 338 -4.24 -2.15 -12.37
CA ALA A 338 -3.14 -1.18 -12.34
C ALA A 338 -1.83 -1.78 -11.80
N VAL A 339 -1.88 -2.61 -10.74
CA VAL A 339 -0.66 -3.26 -10.20
C VAL A 339 -0.03 -4.22 -11.22
N HIS A 340 -0.82 -5.02 -11.93
CA HIS A 340 -0.30 -5.90 -12.98
C HIS A 340 0.29 -5.12 -14.17
N ILE A 341 -0.37 -4.03 -14.58
CA ILE A 341 0.13 -3.16 -15.66
C ILE A 341 1.44 -2.47 -15.23
N TRP A 342 1.56 -2.00 -13.98
CA TRP A 342 2.80 -1.44 -13.46
C TRP A 342 3.92 -2.47 -13.35
N GLN A 343 3.62 -3.72 -12.98
CA GLN A 343 4.61 -4.80 -12.98
C GLN A 343 5.12 -5.06 -14.40
N ASN A 344 4.21 -5.12 -15.40
CA ASN A 344 4.57 -5.23 -16.81
C ASN A 344 5.46 -4.07 -17.28
N TYR A 345 5.13 -2.83 -16.89
CA TYR A 345 5.94 -1.65 -17.18
C TYR A 345 7.35 -1.72 -16.56
N GLY A 346 7.44 -2.14 -15.28
CA GLY A 346 8.69 -2.24 -14.55
C GLY A 346 9.65 -3.29 -15.10
N SER A 347 9.14 -4.49 -15.42
CA SER A 347 9.96 -5.62 -15.93
C SER A 347 10.64 -5.30 -17.26
N ALA A 348 10.02 -4.50 -18.12
CA ALA A 348 10.62 -4.04 -19.37
C ALA A 348 11.77 -3.04 -19.18
N MET A 349 11.70 -2.19 -18.14
CA MET A 349 12.79 -1.23 -17.86
C MET A 349 14.05 -1.88 -17.30
N THR A 350 13.95 -3.12 -16.82
CA THR A 350 15.08 -3.93 -16.36
C THR A 350 15.71 -4.81 -17.44
N ASP A 351 15.09 -4.92 -18.63
CA ASP A 351 15.65 -5.67 -19.76
C ASP A 351 16.73 -4.85 -20.49
N PRO A 352 18.00 -5.31 -20.52
CA PRO A 352 19.11 -4.63 -21.21
C PRO A 352 18.85 -4.38 -22.71
N LYS A 353 18.10 -5.26 -23.39
CA LYS A 353 17.83 -5.15 -24.83
C LYS A 353 16.88 -3.98 -25.14
N GLN A 354 15.91 -3.71 -24.27
CA GLN A 354 14.98 -2.59 -24.43
C GLN A 354 15.61 -1.24 -24.03
N ARG A 355 16.60 -1.24 -23.12
CA ARG A 355 17.44 -0.05 -22.84
C ARG A 355 18.24 0.41 -24.07
N GLN A 356 18.82 -0.53 -24.83
CA GLN A 356 19.57 -0.22 -26.05
C GLN A 356 18.67 0.31 -27.18
N LEU A 357 17.48 -0.26 -27.37
CA LEU A 357 16.51 0.23 -28.36
C LEU A 357 16.07 1.67 -28.08
N LYS A 358 15.80 2.01 -26.80
CA LYS A 358 15.48 3.41 -26.42
C LYS A 358 16.67 4.36 -26.49
N ALA A 359 17.90 3.92 -26.22
CA ALA A 359 19.09 4.76 -26.33
C ALA A 359 19.39 5.18 -27.79
N VAL A 360 19.00 4.35 -28.76
CA VAL A 360 19.09 4.66 -30.19
C VAL A 360 17.95 5.61 -30.62
N GLU A 361 16.75 5.47 -30.05
CA GLU A 361 15.59 6.34 -30.36
C GLU A 361 15.59 7.69 -29.62
N SER A 362 16.32 7.83 -28.51
CA SER A 362 16.43 9.08 -27.74
C SER A 362 17.64 9.96 -28.11
N SER A 363 18.35 9.64 -29.20
CA SER A 363 19.46 10.45 -29.69
C SER A 363 18.94 11.48 -30.69
N PRO A 364 18.95 12.80 -30.40
CA PRO A 364 18.56 13.80 -31.36
C PRO A 364 19.69 13.94 -32.40
N VAL A 365 19.55 13.25 -33.54
CA VAL A 365 20.35 13.58 -34.71
C VAL A 365 19.88 14.93 -35.23
N LEU A 366 20.77 15.90 -35.08
CA LEU A 366 20.75 17.24 -35.64
C LEU A 366 20.32 17.22 -37.12
N ALA A 367 19.33 18.04 -37.45
CA ALA A 367 19.06 18.41 -38.82
C ALA A 367 20.26 19.20 -39.40
N VAL A 368 20.57 18.86 -40.65
CA VAL A 368 21.63 19.38 -41.51
C VAL A 368 21.48 20.88 -41.80
N GLY A 369 22.60 21.60 -41.95
CA GLY A 369 22.66 22.73 -42.90
C GLY A 369 23.57 23.90 -42.52
N ARG A 370 24.74 23.97 -43.16
CA ARG A 370 25.12 25.14 -43.95
C ARG A 370 25.31 24.69 -45.39
#